data_AF-G2QT71-F1
#
_entry.id   AF-G2QT71-F1
#
_cell.length_a   1.000
_cell.length_b   1.000
_cell.length_c   1.000
_cell.angle_alpha   90.00
_cell.angle_beta   90.00
_cell.angle_gamma   90.00
#
_symmetry.space_group_name_H-M   'P 1'
#
loop_
_entity.id
_entity.type
_entity.pdbx_description
1 polymer ?
#
loop_
_entity_poly.entity_id
_entity_poly.type
_entity_poly.pdbx_seq_one_letter_code
_entity_poly.pdbx_strand_id
1 'polypeptide(L)'
;MKFTVVLHAVLSAASLLPAARRSSLRRRLNTLLPHSSEDNSPRELKYDSNWAGAVLTGAGYRTVTGTIAVPTLKLPPGANSSVLHAVSAWVGIDGERDCPNAILQAGVDMFMNHSILSYWAWIEWFPSHIQYLPMSIRPGDAVTLNVTAPTLDSAVFSLTNHRTGQRDVARLTGQAPLLCGFSAEWIVEDFWASDGVPLPDFGSVPFISAQFATDSGVVGGVEDARLDGVKERADGPPVIQCFKTSWEGVMCAFQNATNP
;
A
#
# COMPACT_ATOMS: atom_id res chain seq x y z
N MET A 1 54.27 22.92 -5.59
CA MET A 1 55.00 24.20 -5.41
C MET A 1 54.25 25.30 -6.16
N LYS A 2 54.22 26.48 -5.56
CA LYS A 2 53.34 27.63 -5.83
C LYS A 2 53.52 28.20 -7.24
N PHE A 3 52.42 28.59 -7.90
CA PHE A 3 52.43 29.63 -8.93
C PHE A 3 51.37 30.69 -8.60
N THR A 4 51.86 31.90 -8.41
CA THR A 4 51.11 33.14 -8.20
C THR A 4 51.07 33.87 -9.54
N VAL A 5 49.90 34.35 -9.98
CA VAL A 5 49.78 35.35 -11.06
C VAL A 5 48.92 36.50 -10.52
N VAL A 6 49.43 37.71 -10.71
CA VAL A 6 48.89 38.97 -10.20
C VAL A 6 48.39 39.84 -11.36
N LEU A 7 47.24 40.48 -11.11
CA LEU A 7 46.63 41.67 -11.72
C LEU A 7 46.24 41.65 -13.20
N HIS A 8 45.04 42.15 -13.50
CA HIS A 8 44.86 43.52 -14.03
C HIS A 8 43.47 44.05 -13.68
N ALA A 9 43.42 45.31 -13.24
CA ALA A 9 42.22 46.07 -12.92
C ALA A 9 41.66 46.77 -14.17
N VAL A 10 40.35 46.95 -14.24
CA VAL A 10 39.72 47.96 -15.08
C VAL A 10 38.65 48.68 -14.25
N LEU A 11 38.86 49.96 -13.99
CA LEU A 11 37.85 50.89 -13.50
C LEU A 11 37.17 51.54 -14.72
N SER A 12 35.84 51.68 -14.68
CA SER A 12 35.19 52.85 -15.29
C SER A 12 33.90 53.20 -14.57
N ALA A 13 33.77 54.50 -14.37
CA ALA A 13 32.85 55.18 -13.48
C ALA A 13 31.44 55.32 -14.05
N ALA A 14 30.44 55.43 -13.17
CA ALA A 14 29.15 56.01 -13.52
C ALA A 14 28.64 56.87 -12.35
N SER A 15 28.05 57.99 -12.74
CA SER A 15 27.80 59.24 -12.03
C SER A 15 26.66 59.24 -11.02
N LEU A 16 26.74 60.20 -10.09
CA LEU A 16 25.80 60.50 -9.02
C LEU A 16 24.62 61.41 -9.44
N LEU A 17 23.43 61.08 -8.91
CA LEU A 17 22.22 61.91 -8.61
C LEU A 17 21.21 62.21 -9.74
N PRO A 18 19.92 62.53 -9.44
CA PRO A 18 19.25 62.66 -8.12
C PRO A 18 17.97 61.79 -7.94
N ALA A 19 17.59 61.58 -6.67
CA ALA A 19 16.32 60.98 -6.27
C ALA A 19 15.15 61.95 -6.54
N ALA A 20 14.19 61.54 -7.37
CA ALA A 20 12.91 62.21 -7.54
C ALA A 20 11.74 61.22 -7.52
N ARG A 21 10.89 61.44 -6.52
CA ARG A 21 9.54 60.93 -6.26
C ARG A 21 8.76 60.49 -7.52
N ARG A 22 8.40 59.20 -7.59
CA ARG A 22 7.17 58.74 -8.27
C ARG A 22 6.46 57.70 -7.41
N SER A 23 5.49 58.20 -6.65
CA SER A 23 4.36 57.42 -6.16
C SER A 23 3.55 56.87 -7.34
N SER A 24 2.85 55.76 -7.09
CA SER A 24 1.93 55.03 -7.98
C SER A 24 2.58 54.32 -9.17
N LEU A 25 2.86 53.01 -8.99
CA LEU A 25 2.66 51.90 -9.95
C LEU A 25 3.45 50.67 -9.46
N ARG A 26 3.06 50.12 -8.30
CA ARG A 26 3.36 48.73 -7.91
C ARG A 26 2.13 48.14 -7.26
N ARG A 27 1.06 48.03 -8.05
CA ARG A 27 -0.10 47.20 -7.74
C ARG A 27 -0.35 46.31 -8.94
N ARG A 28 0.36 45.18 -8.97
CA ARG A 28 0.08 43.91 -9.67
C ARG A 28 1.41 43.16 -9.83
N LEU A 29 1.34 41.83 -9.71
CA LEU A 29 2.41 40.84 -9.64
C LEU A 29 3.03 40.63 -8.24
N ASN A 30 2.21 40.04 -7.36
CA ASN A 30 2.65 39.15 -6.28
C ASN A 30 1.59 38.05 -6.15
N THR A 31 1.50 37.21 -7.17
CA THR A 31 0.83 35.92 -7.12
C THR A 31 1.61 35.02 -8.06
N LEU A 32 1.89 33.79 -7.60
CA LEU A 32 2.68 32.73 -8.26
C LEU A 32 4.17 32.69 -7.90
N LEU A 33 4.46 32.41 -6.63
CA LEU A 33 5.52 31.47 -6.27
C LEU A 33 4.93 30.55 -5.20
N PRO A 34 4.79 29.23 -5.43
CA PRO A 34 4.51 28.31 -4.34
C PRO A 34 5.72 28.32 -3.42
N HIS A 35 5.49 28.72 -2.19
CA HIS A 35 6.39 28.51 -1.08
C HIS A 35 6.45 27.00 -0.86
N SER A 36 7.53 26.36 -1.30
CA SER A 36 7.81 24.97 -0.94
C SER A 36 8.18 24.95 0.55
N SER A 37 7.17 24.79 1.39
CA SER A 37 7.39 24.25 2.72
C SER A 37 7.90 22.82 2.54
N GLU A 38 9.17 22.59 2.85
CA GLU A 38 9.67 21.26 3.19
C GLU A 38 8.84 20.77 4.38
N ASP A 39 7.78 20.03 4.08
CA ASP A 39 6.92 19.40 5.06
C ASP A 39 7.64 18.18 5.59
N ASN A 40 8.23 18.32 6.77
CA ASN A 40 8.86 17.24 7.52
C ASN A 40 7.78 16.40 8.24
N SER A 41 6.78 15.97 7.46
CA SER A 41 5.62 15.20 7.93
C SER A 41 6.00 13.73 8.12
N PRO A 42 5.58 13.07 9.22
CA PRO A 42 5.83 11.65 9.40
C PRO A 42 5.15 10.89 8.26
N ARG A 43 5.95 10.17 7.45
CA ARG A 43 5.57 9.20 6.38
C ARG A 43 4.04 9.02 6.28
N GLU A 44 3.46 9.74 5.33
CA GLU A 44 2.03 10.05 5.15
C GLU A 44 1.11 8.83 5.35
N LEU A 45 0.24 8.89 6.35
CA LEU A 45 -0.90 7.97 6.48
C LEU A 45 -2.04 8.51 5.61
N LYS A 46 -2.49 7.73 4.62
CA LYS A 46 -3.70 8.03 3.82
C LYS A 46 -4.85 7.13 4.22
N TYR A 47 -6.06 7.53 3.82
CA TYR A 47 -7.26 6.75 4.01
C TYR A 47 -7.88 6.42 2.66
N ASP A 48 -8.11 5.14 2.43
CA ASP A 48 -8.82 4.61 1.27
C ASP A 48 -10.24 4.16 1.69
N SER A 49 -11.11 3.93 0.70
CA SER A 49 -12.44 3.39 0.92
C SER A 49 -12.45 1.92 1.33
N ASN A 50 -11.46 1.13 0.90
CA ASN A 50 -11.44 -0.31 1.16
C ASN A 50 -10.04 -0.90 1.44
N TRP A 51 -8.94 -0.23 1.06
CA TRP A 51 -7.59 -0.74 1.29
C TRP A 51 -6.93 -0.13 2.54
N ALA A 52 -6.39 -0.99 3.40
CA ALA A 52 -5.50 -0.58 4.48
C ALA A 52 -4.21 -1.40 4.39
N GLY A 53 -3.04 -0.76 4.45
CA GLY A 53 -1.80 -1.50 4.32
C GLY A 53 -0.58 -0.64 4.10
N ALA A 54 0.47 -1.27 3.59
CA ALA A 54 1.64 -0.57 3.09
C ALA A 54 1.66 -0.62 1.57
N VAL A 55 1.85 0.55 0.94
CA VAL A 55 1.90 0.69 -0.51
C VAL A 55 3.18 1.41 -0.90
N LEU A 56 3.96 0.78 -1.77
CA LEU A 56 5.08 1.40 -2.45
C LEU A 56 4.64 1.81 -3.85
N THR A 57 4.98 3.03 -4.27
CA THR A 57 4.80 3.50 -5.64
C THR A 57 6.17 3.73 -6.28
N GLY A 58 6.32 3.39 -7.54
CA GLY A 58 7.60 3.39 -8.24
C GLY A 58 7.48 2.77 -9.61
N ALA A 59 8.53 2.07 -10.05
CA ALA A 59 8.54 1.38 -11.33
C ALA A 59 9.37 0.11 -11.26
N GLY A 60 9.01 -0.85 -12.10
CA GLY A 60 9.74 -2.10 -12.28
C GLY A 60 9.50 -3.11 -11.18
N TYR A 61 8.46 -3.00 -10.34
CA TYR A 61 8.13 -4.04 -9.35
C TYR A 61 7.79 -5.37 -10.06
N ARG A 62 8.40 -6.46 -9.61
CA ARG A 62 8.27 -7.80 -10.20
C ARG A 62 7.97 -8.89 -9.21
N THR A 63 8.30 -8.72 -7.94
CA THR A 63 7.99 -9.71 -6.91
C THR A 63 7.59 -8.99 -5.65
N VAL A 64 6.54 -9.50 -5.00
CA VAL A 64 6.10 -9.06 -3.67
C VAL A 64 5.81 -10.30 -2.86
N THR A 65 6.38 -10.32 -1.65
CA THR A 65 6.23 -11.42 -0.71
C THR A 65 5.94 -10.90 0.68
N GLY A 66 5.19 -11.67 1.46
CA GLY A 66 4.91 -11.38 2.85
C GLY A 66 4.31 -12.59 3.53
N THR A 67 4.55 -12.72 4.82
CA THR A 67 3.94 -13.78 5.64
C THR A 67 2.90 -13.18 6.55
N ILE A 68 1.66 -13.65 6.40
CA ILE A 68 0.56 -13.28 7.30
C ILE A 68 0.43 -14.26 8.45
N ALA A 69 0.12 -13.77 9.63
CA ALA A 69 -0.45 -14.59 10.69
C ALA A 69 -1.98 -14.50 10.61
N VAL A 70 -2.64 -15.61 10.30
CA VAL A 70 -4.09 -15.65 10.07
C VAL A 70 -4.81 -15.37 11.40
N PRO A 71 -5.62 -14.30 11.50
CA PRO A 71 -6.29 -13.94 12.74
C PRO A 71 -7.44 -14.90 13.07
N THR A 72 -7.87 -14.88 14.32
CA THR A 72 -9.18 -15.43 14.71
C THR A 72 -10.21 -14.31 14.63
N LEU A 73 -11.20 -14.44 13.75
CA LEU A 73 -12.28 -13.46 13.64
C LEU A 73 -13.25 -13.52 14.83
N LYS A 74 -13.81 -12.36 15.16
CA LYS A 74 -14.88 -12.16 16.14
C LYS A 74 -15.95 -11.23 15.54
N LEU A 75 -17.16 -11.31 16.09
CA LEU A 75 -18.17 -10.31 15.81
C LEU A 75 -17.81 -9.01 16.56
N PRO A 76 -17.79 -7.85 15.89
CA PRO A 76 -17.70 -6.57 16.56
C PRO A 76 -18.86 -6.39 17.56
N PRO A 77 -18.68 -5.62 18.66
CA PRO A 77 -19.77 -5.29 19.56
C PRO A 77 -20.97 -4.67 18.83
N GLY A 78 -22.17 -5.23 19.05
CA GLY A 78 -23.40 -4.75 18.41
C GLY A 78 -23.60 -5.22 16.95
N ALA A 79 -22.66 -5.98 16.38
CA ALA A 79 -22.82 -6.54 15.05
C ALA A 79 -23.96 -7.58 15.00
N ASN A 80 -24.64 -7.63 13.85
CA ASN A 80 -25.67 -8.62 13.61
C ASN A 80 -25.03 -9.97 13.28
N SER A 81 -25.13 -10.95 14.20
CA SER A 81 -24.55 -12.27 13.99
C SER A 81 -25.08 -13.02 12.78
N SER A 82 -26.25 -12.64 12.25
CA SER A 82 -26.88 -13.33 11.12
C SER A 82 -26.47 -12.80 9.74
N VAL A 83 -25.64 -11.76 9.67
CA VAL A 83 -25.04 -11.30 8.41
C VAL A 83 -23.65 -11.87 8.25
N LEU A 84 -23.23 -12.02 6.99
CA LEU A 84 -21.85 -12.36 6.67
C LEU A 84 -20.95 -11.18 7.01
N HIS A 85 -19.82 -11.45 7.65
CA HIS A 85 -18.71 -10.52 7.79
C HIS A 85 -17.52 -11.07 7.01
N ALA A 86 -16.76 -10.19 6.35
CA ALA A 86 -15.62 -10.60 5.54
C ALA A 86 -14.46 -9.62 5.64
N VAL A 87 -13.24 -10.13 5.50
CA VAL A 87 -12.02 -9.34 5.35
C VAL A 87 -11.00 -10.16 4.57
N SER A 88 -10.17 -9.52 3.76
CA SER A 88 -9.08 -10.17 3.04
C SER A 88 -7.73 -9.66 3.52
N ALA A 89 -6.70 -10.48 3.42
CA ALA A 89 -5.32 -10.06 3.58
C ALA A 89 -4.46 -10.62 2.44
N TRP A 90 -3.76 -9.75 1.73
CA TRP A 90 -3.07 -10.12 0.49
C TRP A 90 -1.81 -9.30 0.23
N VAL A 91 -1.00 -9.80 -0.72
CA VAL A 91 0.15 -9.10 -1.29
C VAL A 91 -0.05 -8.95 -2.78
N GLY A 92 0.40 -7.83 -3.35
CA GLY A 92 0.12 -7.55 -4.76
C GLY A 92 1.11 -6.63 -5.46
N ILE A 93 0.93 -6.53 -6.77
CA ILE A 93 1.54 -5.57 -7.68
C ILE A 93 0.42 -4.88 -8.47
N ASP A 94 0.53 -3.56 -8.63
CA ASP A 94 -0.40 -2.66 -9.35
C ASP A 94 -1.77 -2.47 -8.67
N GLY A 95 -2.76 -1.88 -9.36
CA GLY A 95 -4.08 -1.56 -8.81
C GLY A 95 -4.21 -0.16 -8.21
N GLU A 96 -3.10 0.50 -7.88
CA GLU A 96 -3.08 1.93 -7.57
C GLU A 96 -3.52 2.79 -8.77
N ARG A 97 -3.81 4.07 -8.51
CA ARG A 97 -4.32 5.02 -9.52
C ARG A 97 -3.51 5.07 -10.82
N ASP A 98 -2.20 4.86 -10.74
CA ASP A 98 -1.30 4.91 -11.90
C ASP A 98 -1.32 3.64 -12.76
N CYS A 99 -1.86 2.53 -12.23
CA CYS A 99 -2.09 1.28 -12.97
C CYS A 99 -3.38 0.57 -12.51
N PRO A 100 -4.56 1.15 -12.76
CA PRO A 100 -5.81 0.68 -12.14
C PRO A 100 -6.44 -0.54 -12.86
N ASN A 101 -5.89 -0.94 -14.01
CA ASN A 101 -6.54 -1.89 -14.92
C ASN A 101 -6.12 -3.35 -14.70
N ALA A 102 -5.05 -3.59 -13.95
CA ALA A 102 -4.55 -4.92 -13.64
C ALA A 102 -3.98 -4.93 -12.23
N ILE A 103 -4.20 -6.05 -11.52
CA ILE A 103 -3.62 -6.31 -10.20
C ILE A 103 -3.17 -7.76 -10.20
N LEU A 104 -1.91 -8.00 -9.88
CA LEU A 104 -1.41 -9.35 -9.62
C LEU A 104 -1.38 -9.55 -8.12
N GLN A 105 -2.21 -10.45 -7.58
CA GLN A 105 -2.39 -10.55 -6.13
C GLN A 105 -2.69 -11.97 -5.65
N ALA A 106 -2.29 -12.24 -4.42
CA ALA A 106 -2.59 -13.49 -3.72
C ALA A 106 -2.82 -13.23 -2.24
N GLY A 107 -3.76 -13.96 -1.66
CA GLY A 107 -4.24 -13.67 -0.33
C GLY A 107 -4.98 -14.80 0.36
N VAL A 108 -5.56 -14.41 1.49
CA VAL A 108 -6.49 -15.23 2.27
C VAL A 108 -7.74 -14.40 2.55
N ASP A 109 -8.88 -14.89 2.07
CA ASP A 109 -10.18 -14.38 2.45
C ASP A 109 -10.64 -15.04 3.74
N MET A 110 -11.25 -14.24 4.60
CA MET A 110 -11.63 -14.64 5.94
C MET A 110 -13.07 -14.22 6.17
N PHE A 111 -13.92 -15.20 6.42
CA PHE A 111 -15.35 -14.99 6.58
C PHE A 111 -15.81 -15.42 7.96
N MET A 112 -16.78 -14.69 8.48
CA MET A 112 -17.51 -15.04 9.69
C MET A 112 -19.01 -14.91 9.44
N ASN A 113 -19.74 -15.97 9.68
CA ASN A 113 -21.20 -15.95 9.71
C ASN A 113 -21.66 -16.63 11.00
N HIS A 114 -22.40 -15.92 11.85
CA HIS A 114 -22.64 -16.29 13.24
C HIS A 114 -21.32 -16.54 13.99
N SER A 115 -21.05 -17.79 14.37
CA SER A 115 -19.80 -18.22 15.00
C SER A 115 -18.99 -19.18 14.11
N ILE A 116 -19.40 -19.32 12.84
CA ILE A 116 -18.74 -20.18 11.86
C ILE A 116 -17.70 -19.35 11.13
N LEU A 117 -16.45 -19.79 11.23
CA LEU A 117 -15.32 -19.17 10.55
C LEU A 117 -14.94 -19.99 9.33
N SER A 118 -14.65 -19.34 8.21
CA SER A 118 -14.07 -19.99 7.03
C SER A 118 -12.98 -19.15 6.41
N TYR A 119 -11.90 -19.80 6.00
CA TYR A 119 -10.69 -19.16 5.51
C TYR A 119 -10.30 -19.81 4.18
N TRP A 120 -10.01 -18.99 3.18
CA TRP A 120 -9.77 -19.46 1.82
C TRP A 120 -8.56 -18.76 1.24
N ALA A 121 -7.53 -19.54 0.88
CA ALA A 121 -6.40 -19.01 0.13
C ALA A 121 -6.80 -18.83 -1.34
N TRP A 122 -6.28 -17.79 -1.97
CA TRP A 122 -6.64 -17.46 -3.34
C TRP A 122 -5.51 -16.75 -4.10
N ILE A 123 -5.66 -16.73 -5.43
CA ILE A 123 -4.81 -15.99 -6.37
C ILE A 123 -5.69 -15.25 -7.37
N GLU A 124 -5.21 -14.14 -7.91
CA GLU A 124 -5.92 -13.36 -8.91
C GLU A 124 -4.97 -12.61 -9.85
N TRP A 125 -5.41 -12.51 -11.10
CA TRP A 125 -4.98 -11.47 -12.03
C TRP A 125 -6.21 -10.62 -12.35
N PHE A 126 -6.42 -9.54 -11.63
CA PHE A 126 -7.56 -8.65 -11.85
C PHE A 126 -7.51 -8.10 -13.29
N PRO A 127 -8.65 -8.00 -14.01
CA PRO A 127 -10.04 -8.17 -13.57
C PRO A 127 -10.61 -9.59 -13.76
N SER A 128 -9.75 -10.60 -13.98
CA SER A 128 -10.23 -11.99 -14.02
C SER A 128 -10.71 -12.41 -12.64
N HIS A 129 -11.65 -13.36 -12.58
CA HIS A 129 -12.14 -13.86 -11.31
C HIS A 129 -11.05 -14.50 -10.44
N ILE A 130 -11.17 -14.29 -9.13
CA ILE A 130 -10.38 -14.96 -8.10
C ILE A 130 -10.42 -16.48 -8.28
N GLN A 131 -9.26 -17.13 -8.13
CA GLN A 131 -9.12 -18.59 -8.10
C GLN A 131 -8.76 -19.05 -6.68
N TYR A 132 -9.68 -19.76 -6.04
CA TYR A 132 -9.43 -20.36 -4.72
C TYR A 132 -8.56 -21.61 -4.83
N LEU A 133 -7.62 -21.73 -3.89
CA LEU A 133 -6.70 -22.86 -3.81
C LEU A 133 -7.21 -23.91 -2.82
N PRO A 134 -6.93 -25.21 -3.03
CA PRO A 134 -7.25 -26.26 -2.07
C PRO A 134 -6.27 -26.28 -0.88
N MET A 135 -5.98 -25.12 -0.29
CA MET A 135 -5.11 -24.97 0.88
C MET A 135 -5.93 -24.93 2.16
N SER A 136 -5.61 -25.79 3.12
CA SER A 136 -6.24 -25.71 4.44
C SER A 136 -5.66 -24.52 5.21
N ILE A 137 -6.50 -23.54 5.52
CA ILE A 137 -6.17 -22.37 6.32
C ILE A 137 -6.96 -22.40 7.62
N ARG A 138 -6.29 -22.09 8.74
CA ARG A 138 -6.90 -21.99 10.07
C ARG A 138 -6.40 -20.75 10.80
N PRO A 139 -7.15 -20.25 11.80
CA PRO A 139 -6.63 -19.22 12.69
C PRO A 139 -5.32 -19.65 13.35
N GLY A 140 -4.38 -18.71 13.44
CA GLY A 140 -3.04 -18.90 13.97
C GLY A 140 -2.03 -19.49 12.98
N ASP A 141 -2.45 -19.84 11.77
CA ASP A 141 -1.52 -20.31 10.74
C ASP A 141 -0.63 -19.14 10.26
N ALA A 142 0.65 -19.44 10.00
CA ALA A 142 1.56 -18.53 9.30
C ALA A 142 1.57 -18.91 7.82
N VAL A 143 1.18 -17.98 6.95
CA VAL A 143 1.03 -18.23 5.51
C VAL A 143 1.91 -17.25 4.75
N THR A 144 2.94 -17.75 4.06
CA THR A 144 3.72 -16.91 3.13
C THR A 144 2.99 -16.83 1.80
N LEU A 145 2.75 -15.61 1.36
CA LEU A 145 2.19 -15.22 0.09
C LEU A 145 3.31 -14.66 -0.77
N ASN A 146 3.44 -15.13 -2.01
CA ASN A 146 4.41 -14.58 -2.96
C ASN A 146 3.78 -14.50 -4.34
N VAL A 147 3.81 -13.30 -4.92
CA VAL A 147 3.50 -13.07 -6.33
C VAL A 147 4.76 -12.63 -7.06
N THR A 148 4.97 -13.19 -8.25
CA THR A 148 6.06 -12.80 -9.14
C THR A 148 5.51 -12.60 -10.55
N ALA A 149 5.89 -11.51 -11.20
CA ALA A 149 5.59 -11.20 -12.60
C ALA A 149 6.87 -11.35 -13.46
N PRO A 150 7.18 -12.54 -14.02
CA PRO A 150 8.35 -12.72 -14.88
C PRO A 150 8.33 -11.79 -16.11
N THR A 151 7.13 -11.52 -16.61
CA THR A 151 6.81 -10.52 -17.64
C THR A 151 5.56 -9.75 -17.20
N LEU A 152 5.20 -8.66 -17.88
CA LEU A 152 4.00 -7.86 -17.54
C LEU A 152 2.66 -8.55 -17.92
N ASP A 153 2.72 -9.73 -18.53
CA ASP A 153 1.56 -10.56 -18.93
C ASP A 153 1.63 -11.99 -18.35
N SER A 154 2.53 -12.26 -17.41
CA SER A 154 2.66 -13.57 -16.78
C SER A 154 2.86 -13.49 -15.28
N ALA A 155 2.41 -14.51 -14.58
CA ALA A 155 2.49 -14.59 -13.13
C ALA A 155 2.96 -15.95 -12.65
N VAL A 156 3.65 -15.94 -11.52
CA VAL A 156 3.94 -17.10 -10.69
C VAL A 156 3.45 -16.78 -9.29
N PHE A 157 2.54 -17.59 -8.79
CA PHE A 157 2.04 -17.53 -7.43
C PHE A 157 2.68 -18.65 -6.62
N SER A 158 3.05 -18.37 -5.37
CA SER A 158 3.49 -19.39 -4.42
C SER A 158 2.92 -19.05 -3.05
N LEU A 159 2.07 -19.93 -2.53
CA LEU A 159 1.54 -19.83 -1.17
C LEU A 159 2.08 -21.00 -0.35
N THR A 160 2.49 -20.74 0.89
CA THR A 160 3.00 -21.79 1.80
C THR A 160 2.39 -21.61 3.18
N ASN A 161 1.65 -22.61 3.65
CA ASN A 161 1.18 -22.67 5.04
C ASN A 161 2.24 -23.40 5.88
N HIS A 162 2.94 -22.66 6.74
CA HIS A 162 4.04 -23.19 7.55
C HIS A 162 3.60 -24.14 8.66
N ARG A 163 2.33 -24.10 9.05
CA ARG A 163 1.80 -25.02 10.06
C ARG A 163 1.53 -26.39 9.48
N THR A 164 0.96 -26.46 8.28
CA THR A 164 0.63 -27.73 7.61
C THR A 164 1.76 -28.25 6.74
N GLY A 165 2.71 -27.39 6.34
CA GLY A 165 3.74 -27.69 5.35
C GLY A 165 3.20 -27.71 3.91
N GLN A 166 1.92 -27.37 3.69
CA GLN A 166 1.34 -27.34 2.36
C GLN A 166 1.90 -26.15 1.56
N ARG A 167 2.22 -26.42 0.29
CA ARG A 167 2.66 -25.41 -0.67
C ARG A 167 1.90 -25.57 -1.98
N ASP A 168 1.31 -24.49 -2.44
CA ASP A 168 0.63 -24.40 -3.73
C ASP A 168 1.37 -23.41 -4.63
N VAL A 169 1.56 -23.80 -5.89
CA VAL A 169 2.22 -22.97 -6.92
C VAL A 169 1.36 -22.96 -8.17
N ALA A 170 1.05 -21.77 -8.66
CA ALA A 170 0.28 -21.57 -9.89
C ALA A 170 1.03 -20.66 -10.86
N ARG A 171 0.74 -20.80 -12.15
CA ARG A 171 1.34 -19.99 -13.21
C ARG A 171 0.26 -19.53 -14.18
N LEU A 172 0.31 -18.25 -14.54
CA LEU A 172 -0.54 -17.67 -15.58
C LEU A 172 0.36 -17.06 -16.66
N THR A 173 -0.09 -17.07 -17.91
CA THR A 173 0.62 -16.51 -19.07
C THR A 173 -0.37 -15.86 -20.02
N GLY A 174 0.07 -14.89 -20.81
CA GLY A 174 -0.78 -14.22 -21.80
C GLY A 174 -1.96 -13.49 -21.17
N GLN A 175 -1.77 -12.94 -19.97
CA GLN A 175 -2.81 -12.23 -19.24
C GLN A 175 -3.01 -10.81 -19.79
N ALA A 176 -4.25 -10.33 -19.71
CA ALA A 176 -4.63 -8.98 -20.08
C ALA A 176 -5.73 -8.48 -19.14
N PRO A 177 -5.78 -7.17 -18.82
CA PRO A 177 -4.82 -6.12 -19.17
C PRO A 177 -3.42 -6.39 -18.59
N LEU A 178 -2.41 -5.73 -19.18
CA LEU A 178 -1.02 -5.86 -18.74
C LEU A 178 -0.82 -5.17 -17.39
N LEU A 179 0.07 -5.74 -16.57
CA LEU A 179 0.66 -5.03 -15.43
C LEU A 179 1.50 -3.84 -15.93
N CYS A 180 1.67 -2.85 -15.07
CA CYS A 180 2.61 -1.74 -15.23
C CYS A 180 3.88 -1.96 -14.40
N GLY A 181 3.78 -2.65 -13.26
CA GLY A 181 4.85 -2.80 -12.29
C GLY A 181 5.14 -1.51 -11.54
N PHE A 182 4.12 -0.71 -11.25
CA PHE A 182 4.21 0.62 -10.65
C PHE A 182 3.95 0.64 -9.14
N SER A 183 3.34 -0.40 -8.58
CA SER A 183 3.22 -0.54 -7.14
C SER A 183 3.57 -1.93 -6.61
N ALA A 184 3.86 -1.97 -5.31
CA ALA A 184 4.00 -3.19 -4.53
C ALA A 184 3.32 -2.96 -3.18
N GLU A 185 2.47 -3.90 -2.76
CA GLU A 185 1.60 -3.67 -1.61
C GLU A 185 1.31 -4.90 -0.74
N TRP A 186 1.01 -4.61 0.54
CA TRP A 186 0.61 -5.56 1.58
C TRP A 186 -0.65 -5.03 2.27
N ILE A 187 -1.80 -5.59 1.93
CA ILE A 187 -3.10 -4.97 2.17
C ILE A 187 -4.00 -5.88 3.01
N VAL A 188 -4.70 -5.29 3.97
CA VAL A 188 -5.95 -5.78 4.55
C VAL A 188 -7.09 -5.02 3.89
N GLU A 189 -8.04 -5.75 3.30
CA GLU A 189 -9.08 -5.17 2.45
C GLU A 189 -10.50 -5.47 2.96
N ASP A 190 -11.34 -4.43 2.93
CA ASP A 190 -12.80 -4.53 2.99
C ASP A 190 -13.38 -4.70 1.58
N PHE A 191 -13.20 -5.89 1.00
CA PHE A 191 -13.38 -6.13 -0.44
C PHE A 191 -14.85 -6.10 -0.90
N TRP A 192 -15.78 -6.04 0.04
CA TRP A 192 -17.22 -5.92 -0.20
C TRP A 192 -17.83 -4.70 0.50
N ALA A 193 -17.01 -3.68 0.80
CA ALA A 193 -17.47 -2.43 1.40
C ALA A 193 -18.65 -1.81 0.62
N SER A 194 -18.58 -1.82 -0.71
CA SER A 194 -19.64 -1.28 -1.57
C SER A 194 -20.93 -2.12 -1.57
N ASP A 195 -20.82 -3.41 -1.25
CA ASP A 195 -21.95 -4.35 -1.16
C ASP A 195 -22.57 -4.36 0.25
N GLY A 196 -22.00 -3.59 1.18
CA GLY A 196 -22.45 -3.46 2.55
C GLY A 196 -22.17 -4.69 3.41
N VAL A 197 -21.20 -5.54 3.02
CA VAL A 197 -20.74 -6.64 3.87
C VAL A 197 -19.81 -6.05 4.94
N PRO A 198 -20.17 -6.12 6.23
CA PRO A 198 -19.36 -5.49 7.28
C PRO A 198 -18.05 -6.24 7.56
N LEU A 199 -17.05 -5.50 8.02
CA LEU A 199 -15.83 -6.08 8.57
C LEU A 199 -16.10 -6.91 9.84
N PRO A 200 -15.45 -8.07 10.04
CA PRO A 200 -15.34 -8.71 11.33
C PRO A 200 -14.32 -7.99 12.21
N ASP A 201 -14.38 -8.20 13.53
CA ASP A 201 -13.25 -7.89 14.41
C ASP A 201 -12.17 -8.96 14.19
N PHE A 202 -11.19 -8.63 13.36
CA PHE A 202 -10.05 -9.49 13.07
C PHE A 202 -8.88 -9.27 14.05
N GLY A 203 -9.03 -8.38 15.05
CA GLY A 203 -7.94 -7.97 15.92
C GLY A 203 -6.82 -7.29 15.13
N SER A 204 -5.85 -8.08 14.66
CA SER A 204 -4.75 -7.58 13.83
C SER A 204 -4.22 -8.63 12.87
N VAL A 205 -3.78 -8.18 11.69
CA VAL A 205 -3.05 -8.98 10.71
C VAL A 205 -1.64 -8.39 10.57
N PRO A 206 -0.59 -9.11 11.01
CA PRO A 206 0.78 -8.75 10.71
C PRO A 206 1.20 -9.31 9.34
N PHE A 207 1.87 -8.50 8.54
CA PHE A 207 2.72 -8.93 7.44
C PHE A 207 4.17 -8.87 7.91
N ILE A 208 4.83 -10.03 7.99
CA ILE A 208 6.25 -10.16 8.34
C ILE A 208 7.05 -10.66 7.15
N SER A 209 8.35 -10.36 7.13
CA SER A 209 9.21 -10.66 5.97
C SER A 209 8.60 -10.08 4.69
N ALA A 210 8.01 -8.89 4.81
CA ALA A 210 7.41 -8.12 3.74
C ALA A 210 8.52 -7.53 2.87
N GLN A 211 8.68 -8.05 1.66
CA GLN A 211 9.76 -7.68 0.75
C GLN A 211 9.28 -7.58 -0.70
N PHE A 212 9.93 -6.70 -1.47
CA PHE A 212 9.73 -6.59 -2.91
C PHE A 212 11.04 -6.80 -3.67
N ALA A 213 10.93 -7.13 -4.96
CA ALA A 213 12.05 -7.06 -5.90
C ALA A 213 11.64 -6.41 -7.22
N THR A 214 12.55 -5.66 -7.83
CA THR A 214 12.34 -5.00 -9.13
C THR A 214 13.06 -5.72 -10.28
N ASP A 215 12.73 -5.39 -11.53
CA ASP A 215 13.45 -5.88 -12.72
C ASP A 215 14.89 -5.37 -12.83
N SER A 216 15.21 -4.26 -12.17
CA SER A 216 16.59 -3.77 -12.01
C SER A 216 17.39 -4.49 -10.91
N GLY A 217 16.77 -5.44 -10.20
CA GLY A 217 17.42 -6.22 -9.15
C GLY A 217 17.47 -5.53 -7.78
N VAL A 218 16.74 -4.42 -7.59
CA VAL A 218 16.58 -3.80 -6.28
C VAL A 218 15.68 -4.69 -5.44
N VAL A 219 16.09 -4.94 -4.19
CA VAL A 219 15.31 -5.64 -3.18
C VAL A 219 15.17 -4.74 -1.97
N GLY A 220 13.98 -4.67 -1.40
CA GLY A 220 13.70 -3.85 -0.24
C GLY A 220 12.50 -4.34 0.55
N GLY A 221 12.18 -3.64 1.63
CA GLY A 221 11.00 -3.89 2.44
C GLY A 221 10.02 -2.71 2.40
N VAL A 222 9.29 -2.54 3.50
CA VAL A 222 8.21 -1.56 3.65
C VAL A 222 8.67 -0.22 4.20
N GLU A 223 9.97 -0.02 4.39
CA GLU A 223 10.52 1.17 5.07
C GLU A 223 10.05 2.48 4.45
N ASP A 224 9.99 2.58 3.13
CA ASP A 224 9.57 3.79 2.40
C ASP A 224 8.13 3.74 1.89
N ALA A 225 7.38 2.70 2.24
CA ALA A 225 5.98 2.59 1.87
C ALA A 225 5.12 3.70 2.49
N ARG A 226 4.12 4.18 1.74
CA ARG A 226 2.99 4.89 2.32
C ARG A 226 2.18 3.92 3.17
N LEU A 227 1.56 4.41 4.24
CA LEU A 227 0.58 3.62 4.98
C LEU A 227 -0.81 4.07 4.62
N ASP A 228 -1.69 3.12 4.31
CA ASP A 228 -3.09 3.36 4.04
C ASP A 228 -3.92 2.74 5.19
N GLY A 229 -5.03 3.38 5.54
CA GLY A 229 -6.04 2.87 6.47
C GLY A 229 -7.43 2.97 5.85
N VAL A 230 -8.43 2.37 6.50
CA VAL A 230 -9.83 2.43 6.02
C VAL A 230 -10.69 3.22 7.00
N LYS A 231 -11.58 4.06 6.45
CA LYS A 231 -12.63 4.78 7.17
C LYS A 231 -13.97 4.52 6.50
N GLU A 232 -15.01 4.24 7.29
CA GLU A 232 -16.39 4.17 6.77
C GLU A 232 -16.95 5.54 6.39
N ARG A 233 -16.49 6.62 7.07
CA ARG A 233 -16.88 8.01 6.82
C ARG A 233 -15.66 8.90 6.84
N ALA A 234 -15.60 9.88 5.95
CA ALA A 234 -14.42 10.74 5.78
C ALA A 234 -13.99 11.45 7.10
N ASP A 235 -14.96 11.86 7.91
CA ASP A 235 -14.80 12.52 9.21
C ASP A 235 -14.80 11.54 10.41
N GLY A 236 -15.06 10.26 10.17
CA GLY A 236 -15.08 9.23 11.19
C GLY A 236 -13.69 8.75 11.63
N PRO A 237 -13.62 8.04 12.77
CA PRO A 237 -12.42 7.31 13.12
C PRO A 237 -12.13 6.22 12.08
N PRO A 238 -10.86 5.80 11.92
CA PRO A 238 -10.56 4.63 11.10
C PRO A 238 -11.23 3.39 11.66
N VAL A 239 -11.61 2.47 10.75
CA VAL A 239 -12.06 1.11 11.06
C VAL A 239 -10.94 0.09 10.84
N ILE A 240 -9.95 0.42 10.00
CA ILE A 240 -8.68 -0.30 9.92
C ILE A 240 -7.54 0.71 9.98
N GLN A 241 -6.57 0.47 10.85
CA GLN A 241 -5.38 1.31 11.00
C GLN A 241 -4.12 0.45 10.88
N CYS A 242 -3.19 0.84 10.02
CA CYS A 242 -1.93 0.16 9.83
C CYS A 242 -0.74 0.96 10.36
N PHE A 243 0.32 0.25 10.71
CA PHE A 243 1.60 0.82 11.13
C PHE A 243 2.75 -0.12 10.78
N LYS A 244 3.94 0.47 10.56
CA LYS A 244 5.18 -0.29 10.35
C LYS A 244 5.67 -0.83 11.69
N THR A 245 6.03 -2.10 11.72
CA THR A 245 6.60 -2.77 12.90
C THR A 245 8.12 -2.95 12.75
N SER A 246 8.63 -2.98 11.52
CA SER A 246 10.05 -3.00 11.19
C SER A 246 10.26 -2.52 9.73
N TRP A 247 11.48 -2.61 9.21
CA TRP A 247 11.75 -2.34 7.79
C TRP A 247 11.11 -3.37 6.85
N GLU A 248 10.76 -4.57 7.35
CA GLU A 248 10.12 -5.68 6.63
C GLU A 248 8.80 -6.12 7.30
N GLY A 249 8.18 -5.20 8.05
CA GLY A 249 7.04 -5.51 8.92
C GLY A 249 5.97 -4.43 8.90
N VAL A 250 4.73 -4.86 8.67
CA VAL A 250 3.52 -4.02 8.75
C VAL A 250 2.49 -4.74 9.60
N MET A 251 1.73 -4.02 10.41
CA MET A 251 0.59 -4.57 11.11
C MET A 251 -0.63 -3.69 10.89
N CYS A 252 -1.72 -4.31 10.48
CA CYS A 252 -3.02 -3.67 10.32
C CYS A 252 -3.97 -4.18 11.38
N ALA A 253 -4.62 -3.27 12.10
CA ALA A 253 -5.48 -3.60 13.23
C ALA A 253 -6.91 -3.08 13.00
N PHE A 254 -7.89 -3.93 13.30
CA PHE A 254 -9.28 -3.54 13.40
C PHE A 254 -9.41 -2.51 14.51
N GLN A 255 -10.07 -1.40 14.21
CA GLN A 255 -10.38 -0.37 15.17
C GLN A 255 -11.83 -0.52 15.56
N ASN A 256 -12.06 -0.84 16.84
CA ASN A 256 -13.40 -0.90 17.37
C ASN A 256 -13.93 0.54 17.43
N ALA A 257 -14.60 0.97 16.37
CA ALA A 257 -15.22 2.28 16.28
C ALA A 257 -16.46 2.32 17.18
N THR A 258 -16.28 2.19 18.50
CA THR A 258 -17.26 2.69 19.44
C THR A 258 -17.24 4.20 19.29
N ASN A 259 -18.10 4.76 18.45
CA ASN A 259 -18.47 6.17 18.60
C ASN A 259 -18.98 6.33 20.05
N PRO A 260 -18.44 7.25 20.86
CA PRO A 260 -19.09 7.65 22.09
C PRO A 260 -20.48 8.26 21.81
#